data_AF-A0A1G8CXV1-F1
#
_entry.id   AF-A0A1G8CXV1-F1
#
_cell.length_a   1.000
_cell.length_b   1.000
_cell.length_c   1.000
_cell.angle_alpha   90.00
_cell.angle_beta   90.00
_cell.angle_gamma   90.00
#
_symmetry.space_group_name_H-M   'P 1'
#
loop_
_entity.id
_entity.type
_entity.pdbx_description
1 polymer ?
#
loop_
_entity_poly.entity_id
_entity_poly.type
_entity_poly.pdbx_seq_one_letter_code
_entity_poly.pdbx_strand_id
1 'polypeptide(L)'
;MFYKIYLENNDLIIETFFLKEKIAIDSIDDIIIFYNRSFNKHKLFTYFNKPVQYELTRKSWFYQMLFQIFLVFNTEKFRIYRVYENEIITLMFSLLKSYLPTLIETKDLDLAHSFIWMTEDEGGHFKQTKLVYSREGLGLKGVMLKHKILMQK
;
A
#
# COMPACT_ATOMS: atom_id res chain seq x y z
N MET A 1 1.91 8.35 -14.05
CA MET A 1 2.53 7.04 -14.35
C MET A 1 1.39 6.06 -14.51
N PHE A 2 1.28 5.38 -15.66
CA PHE A 2 0.15 4.49 -15.90
C PHE A 2 0.36 3.19 -15.11
N TYR A 3 -0.56 2.89 -14.21
CA TYR A 3 -0.62 1.62 -13.50
C TYR A 3 -1.80 0.83 -14.03
N LYS A 4 -1.58 -0.44 -14.39
CA LYS A 4 -2.66 -1.39 -14.57
C LYS A 4 -2.77 -2.20 -13.28
N ILE A 5 -3.94 -2.17 -12.66
CA ILE A 5 -4.20 -2.84 -11.39
C ILE A 5 -5.38 -3.79 -11.56
N TYR A 6 -5.17 -5.04 -11.19
CA TYR A 6 -6.14 -6.11 -11.38
C TYR A 6 -5.83 -7.28 -10.44
N LEU A 7 -6.75 -8.23 -10.37
CA LEU A 7 -6.56 -9.49 -9.65
C LEU A 7 -6.20 -10.60 -10.64
N GLU A 8 -5.28 -11.46 -10.26
CA GLU A 8 -4.89 -12.65 -11.02
C GLU A 8 -4.51 -13.75 -10.02
N ASN A 9 -5.20 -14.91 -10.03
CA ASN A 9 -4.87 -16.07 -9.18
C ASN A 9 -4.71 -15.76 -7.67
N ASN A 10 -5.62 -14.96 -7.08
CA ASN A 10 -5.54 -14.46 -5.69
C ASN A 10 -4.34 -13.54 -5.38
N ASP A 11 -3.64 -13.06 -6.41
CA ASP A 11 -2.68 -11.98 -6.28
C ASP A 11 -3.31 -10.66 -6.73
N LEU A 12 -3.03 -9.59 -5.98
CA LEU A 12 -3.15 -8.22 -6.47
C LEU A 12 -1.95 -7.93 -7.36
N ILE A 13 -2.22 -7.57 -8.60
CA ILE A 13 -1.20 -7.18 -9.56
C ILE A 13 -1.14 -5.67 -9.66
N ILE A 14 0.05 -5.10 -9.50
CA ILE A 14 0.36 -3.71 -9.86
C ILE A 14 1.38 -3.74 -10.99
N GLU A 15 0.91 -3.42 -12.19
CA GLU A 15 1.70 -3.50 -13.41
C GLU A 15 2.02 -2.10 -13.93
N THR A 16 3.30 -1.89 -14.20
CA THR A 16 3.85 -0.71 -14.89
C THR A 16 4.33 -1.12 -16.27
N PHE A 17 4.87 -0.18 -17.05
CA PHE A 17 5.33 -0.47 -18.41
C PHE A 17 6.46 -1.52 -18.50
N PHE A 18 7.21 -1.76 -17.42
CA PHE A 18 8.34 -2.69 -17.39
C PHE A 18 8.27 -3.74 -16.26
N LEU A 19 7.57 -3.44 -15.17
CA LEU A 19 7.56 -4.25 -13.96
C LEU A 19 6.14 -4.65 -13.58
N LYS A 20 5.95 -5.92 -13.26
CA LYS A 20 4.76 -6.48 -12.63
C LYS A 20 5.09 -6.81 -11.17
N GLU A 21 4.37 -6.20 -10.24
CA GLU A 21 4.43 -6.51 -8.82
C GLU A 21 3.25 -7.42 -8.50
N LYS A 22 3.53 -8.62 -7.97
CA LYS A 22 2.53 -9.60 -7.58
C LYS A 22 2.51 -9.69 -6.07
N ILE A 23 1.37 -9.35 -5.50
CA ILE A 23 1.14 -9.28 -4.06
C ILE A 23 0.07 -10.32 -3.75
N ALA A 24 0.46 -11.40 -3.07
CA ALA A 24 -0.53 -12.36 -2.58
C ALA A 24 -1.49 -11.64 -1.63
N ILE A 25 -2.80 -11.67 -1.91
CA ILE A 25 -3.78 -10.91 -1.11
C ILE A 25 -3.76 -11.40 0.35
N ASP A 26 -3.61 -12.71 0.52
CA ASP A 26 -3.46 -13.38 1.82
C ASP A 26 -2.17 -13.01 2.57
N SER A 27 -1.32 -12.16 1.98
CA SER A 27 -0.10 -11.66 2.61
C SER A 27 -0.21 -10.23 3.15
N ILE A 28 -1.24 -9.47 2.75
CA ILE A 28 -1.46 -8.09 3.20
C ILE A 28 -1.73 -8.06 4.69
N ASP A 29 -0.83 -7.47 5.45
CA ASP A 29 -0.86 -7.44 6.90
C ASP A 29 -1.54 -6.17 7.40
N ASP A 30 -1.02 -5.01 7.00
CA ASP A 30 -1.55 -3.70 7.41
C ASP A 30 -1.49 -2.71 6.25
N ILE A 31 -2.47 -1.82 6.16
CA ILE A 31 -2.51 -0.72 5.19
C ILE A 31 -2.75 0.58 5.95
N ILE A 32 -1.84 1.54 5.77
CA ILE A 32 -1.95 2.90 6.31
C ILE A 32 -1.98 3.89 5.14
N ILE A 33 -2.89 4.85 5.21
CA ILE A 33 -2.97 5.96 4.27
C ILE A 33 -2.58 7.26 4.96
N PHE A 34 -1.74 8.04 4.30
CA PHE A 34 -1.31 9.35 4.75
C PHE A 34 -1.72 10.39 3.74
N TYR A 35 -2.06 11.57 4.25
CA TYR A 35 -2.14 12.79 3.46
C TYR A 35 -0.87 12.96 2.62
N ASN A 36 -1.07 13.46 1.41
CA ASN A 36 0.01 13.99 0.61
C ASN A 36 -0.42 15.35 0.06
N ARG A 37 0.53 16.29 -0.04
CA ARG A 37 0.24 17.69 -0.36
C ARG A 37 -0.42 17.89 -1.72
N SER A 38 -0.29 16.94 -2.63
CA SER A 38 -0.96 16.95 -3.93
C SER A 38 -2.44 16.61 -3.77
N PHE A 39 -3.31 17.51 -4.25
CA PHE A 39 -4.77 17.48 -4.04
C PHE A 39 -5.48 16.15 -4.36
N ASN A 40 -4.94 15.34 -5.28
CA ASN A 40 -5.58 14.10 -5.73
C ASN A 40 -4.69 12.86 -5.57
N LYS A 41 -3.75 12.90 -4.61
CA LYS A 41 -2.84 11.79 -4.34
C LYS A 41 -2.67 11.58 -2.85
N HIS A 42 -2.47 10.32 -2.46
CA HIS A 42 -2.15 9.94 -1.09
C HIS A 42 -0.98 8.98 -1.05
N LYS A 43 -0.31 8.97 0.10
CA LYS A 43 0.77 8.04 0.42
C LYS A 43 0.15 6.79 1.01
N LEU A 44 0.39 5.65 0.38
CA LEU A 44 -0.02 4.36 0.90
C LEU A 44 1.21 3.60 1.40
N PHE A 45 1.14 3.13 2.63
CA PHE A 45 2.07 2.17 3.21
C PHE A 45 1.32 0.86 3.34
N THR A 46 1.76 -0.15 2.60
CA THR A 46 1.22 -1.51 2.71
C THR A 46 2.31 -2.43 3.19
N TYR A 47 2.00 -3.22 4.21
CA TYR A 47 2.90 -4.19 4.83
C TYR A 47 2.45 -5.61 4.50
N PHE A 48 3.41 -6.51 4.36
CA PHE A 48 3.15 -7.89 3.96
C PHE A 48 3.90 -8.88 4.86
N ASN A 49 3.31 -10.05 5.08
CA ASN A 49 3.97 -11.16 5.77
C ASN A 49 4.65 -12.17 4.82
N LYS A 50 4.44 -12.02 3.50
CA LYS A 50 5.19 -12.70 2.43
C LYS A 50 5.82 -11.66 1.52
N PRO A 51 6.99 -11.95 0.90
CA PRO A 51 7.64 -10.99 0.03
C PRO A 51 6.83 -10.75 -1.25
N VAL A 52 6.78 -9.51 -1.70
CA VAL A 52 6.25 -9.13 -3.02
C VAL A 52 7.11 -9.78 -4.10
N GLN A 53 6.44 -10.43 -5.06
CA GLN A 53 7.11 -11.01 -6.21
C GLN A 53 7.18 -10.00 -7.34
N TYR A 54 8.30 -9.98 -8.04
CA TYR A 54 8.55 -9.04 -9.12
C TYR A 54 8.83 -9.80 -10.40
N GLU A 55 8.15 -9.42 -11.47
CA GLU A 55 8.30 -10.01 -12.80
C GLU A 55 8.49 -8.91 -13.84
N LEU A 56 9.25 -9.22 -14.91
CA LEU A 56 9.37 -8.34 -16.05
C LEU A 56 8.16 -8.47 -16.96
N THR A 57 7.54 -7.34 -17.29
CA THR A 57 6.47 -7.29 -18.30
C THR A 57 7.03 -7.50 -19.71
N ARG A 58 8.31 -7.15 -19.94
CA ARG A 58 8.97 -7.21 -21.25
C ARG A 58 10.31 -7.93 -21.18
N LYS A 59 10.54 -8.88 -22.10
CA LYS A 59 11.76 -9.72 -22.16
C LYS A 59 12.83 -9.22 -23.14
N SER A 60 13.04 -7.90 -23.24
CA SER A 60 14.19 -7.38 -24.01
C SER A 60 15.43 -7.27 -23.11
N TRP A 61 16.62 -7.44 -23.70
CA TRP A 61 17.91 -7.41 -22.99
C TRP A 61 18.12 -6.13 -22.18
N PHE A 62 17.64 -4.99 -22.69
CA PHE A 62 17.69 -3.71 -21.98
C PHE A 62 16.84 -3.74 -20.69
N TYR A 63 15.63 -4.29 -20.77
CA TYR A 63 14.74 -4.43 -19.62
C TYR A 63 15.24 -5.46 -18.62
N GLN A 64 15.91 -6.52 -19.08
CA GLN A 64 16.58 -7.48 -18.20
C GLN A 64 17.65 -6.80 -17.35
N MET A 65 18.49 -5.95 -17.95
CA MET A 65 19.49 -5.19 -17.20
C MET A 65 18.85 -4.24 -16.19
N LEU A 66 17.85 -3.45 -16.60
CA LEU A 66 17.12 -2.56 -15.69
C LEU A 66 16.46 -3.32 -14.53
N PHE A 67 15.95 -4.52 -14.79
CA PHE A 67 15.33 -5.35 -13.75
C PHE A 67 16.34 -5.90 -12.76
N GLN A 68 17.52 -6.33 -13.21
CA GLN A 68 18.60 -6.74 -12.29
C GLN A 68 19.03 -5.57 -11.39
N ILE A 69 19.19 -4.37 -11.97
CA ILE A 69 19.44 -3.14 -11.21
C ILE A 69 18.33 -2.93 -10.18
N PHE A 70 17.07 -2.99 -10.60
CA PHE A 70 15.92 -2.86 -9.71
C PHE A 70 15.95 -3.88 -8.56
N LEU A 71 16.21 -5.16 -8.82
CA LEU A 71 16.27 -6.20 -7.79
C LEU A 71 17.38 -5.98 -6.76
N VAL A 72 18.51 -5.39 -7.17
CA VAL A 72 19.62 -5.07 -6.26
C VAL A 72 19.24 -3.92 -5.33
N PHE A 73 18.57 -2.89 -5.85
CA PHE A 73 18.18 -1.71 -5.06
C PHE A 73 16.88 -1.91 -4.27
N ASN A 74 16.00 -2.82 -4.72
CA ASN A 74 14.73 -3.09 -4.05
C ASN A 74 14.89 -4.13 -2.95
N THR A 75 15.45 -3.71 -1.82
CA THR A 75 15.67 -4.54 -0.63
C THR A 75 14.39 -4.75 0.19
N GLU A 76 13.42 -3.85 0.07
CA GLU A 76 12.21 -3.79 0.89
C GLU A 76 11.08 -4.63 0.30
N LYS A 77 11.18 -5.96 0.43
CA LYS A 77 10.21 -6.90 -0.17
C LYS A 77 8.93 -7.09 0.65
N PHE A 78 8.92 -6.68 1.91
CA PHE A 78 7.80 -6.86 2.84
C PHE A 78 6.97 -5.59 3.06
N ARG A 79 7.26 -4.53 2.29
CA ARG A 79 6.50 -3.29 2.35
C ARG A 79 6.54 -2.55 1.02
N ILE A 80 5.44 -1.91 0.67
CA ILE A 80 5.38 -0.95 -0.43
C ILE A 80 4.98 0.40 0.16
N TYR A 81 5.84 1.40 -0.04
CA TYR A 81 5.55 2.79 0.25
C TYR A 81 5.50 3.57 -1.07
N ARG A 82 4.30 4.03 -1.46
CA ARG A 82 4.12 4.73 -2.73
C ARG A 82 3.03 5.79 -2.66
N VAL A 83 3.19 6.84 -3.46
CA VAL A 83 2.16 7.85 -3.71
C VAL A 83 1.30 7.40 -4.89
N TYR A 84 0.00 7.25 -4.66
CA TYR A 84 -0.98 6.89 -5.69
C TYR A 84 -2.00 8.01 -5.89
N GLU A 85 -2.61 8.05 -7.07
CA GLU A 85 -3.78 8.88 -7.33
C GLU A 85 -5.02 8.28 -6.64
N ASN A 86 -5.97 9.13 -6.24
CA ASN A 86 -7.15 8.70 -5.48
C ASN A 86 -7.98 7.64 -6.22
N GLU A 87 -8.05 7.75 -7.54
CA GLU A 87 -8.72 6.79 -8.43
C GLU A 87 -8.05 5.42 -8.36
N ILE A 88 -6.72 5.40 -8.34
CA ILE A 88 -5.91 4.18 -8.22
C ILE A 88 -6.12 3.51 -6.84
N ILE A 89 -6.14 4.31 -5.76
CA ILE A 89 -6.41 3.80 -4.41
C ILE A 89 -7.83 3.22 -4.33
N THR A 90 -8.81 3.92 -4.91
CA THR A 90 -10.21 3.47 -4.94
C THR A 90 -10.37 2.16 -5.70
N LEU A 91 -9.70 2.02 -6.85
CA LEU A 91 -9.67 0.77 -7.60
C LEU A 91 -9.01 -0.37 -6.80
N MET A 92 -7.85 -0.11 -6.18
CA MET A 92 -7.18 -1.12 -5.36
C MET A 92 -8.08 -1.60 -4.22
N PHE A 93 -8.73 -0.67 -3.51
CA PHE A 93 -9.54 -1.02 -2.35
C PHE A 93 -10.81 -1.76 -2.75
N SER A 94 -11.44 -1.39 -3.88
CA SER A 94 -12.61 -2.11 -4.38
C SER A 94 -12.26 -3.55 -4.78
N LEU A 95 -11.10 -3.79 -5.38
CA LEU A 95 -10.62 -5.13 -5.71
C LEU A 95 -10.29 -5.95 -4.45
N LEU A 96 -9.75 -5.32 -3.40
CA LEU A 96 -9.36 -6.00 -2.17
C LEU A 96 -10.51 -6.24 -1.19
N LYS A 97 -11.59 -5.46 -1.25
CA LYS A 97 -12.66 -5.45 -0.23
C LYS A 97 -13.30 -6.82 0.01
N SER A 98 -13.48 -7.63 -1.02
CA SER A 98 -14.05 -8.99 -0.88
C SER A 98 -13.12 -9.97 -0.18
N TYR A 99 -11.81 -9.70 -0.14
CA TYR A 99 -10.80 -10.54 0.48
C TYR A 99 -10.34 -10.00 1.85
N LEU A 100 -10.43 -8.69 2.03
CA LEU A 100 -10.06 -7.98 3.26
C LEU A 100 -11.32 -7.34 3.86
N PRO A 101 -12.18 -8.10 4.57
CA PRO A 101 -13.52 -7.64 4.95
C PRO A 101 -13.50 -6.37 5.83
N THR A 102 -12.48 -6.22 6.67
CA THR A 102 -12.27 -5.06 7.56
C THR A 102 -11.61 -3.86 6.87
N LEU A 103 -11.25 -3.96 5.59
CA LEU A 103 -10.70 -2.83 4.82
C LEU A 103 -11.75 -1.70 4.73
N ILE A 104 -11.38 -0.50 5.16
CA ILE A 104 -12.24 0.69 5.06
C ILE A 104 -12.50 1.03 3.58
N GLU A 105 -13.74 1.34 3.23
CA GLU A 105 -14.06 1.78 1.88
C GLU A 105 -13.56 3.21 1.66
N THR A 106 -13.03 3.51 0.47
CA THR A 106 -12.46 4.84 0.20
C THR A 106 -13.48 5.97 0.29
N LYS A 107 -14.75 5.69 0.01
CA LYS A 107 -15.86 6.64 0.17
C LYS A 107 -15.99 7.15 1.62
N ASP A 108 -15.59 6.34 2.59
CA ASP A 108 -15.66 6.66 4.02
C ASP A 108 -14.40 7.44 4.49
N LEU A 109 -13.38 7.57 3.63
CA LEU A 109 -12.11 8.18 4.02
C LEU A 109 -12.10 9.71 3.91
N ASP A 110 -13.01 10.36 3.18
CA ASP A 110 -12.95 11.80 2.85
C ASP A 110 -11.52 12.22 2.43
N LEU A 111 -11.05 11.65 1.33
CA LEU A 111 -9.71 11.88 0.78
C LEU A 111 -9.47 13.36 0.45
N ALA A 112 -10.52 14.11 0.06
CA ALA A 112 -10.45 15.53 -0.29
C ALA A 112 -10.04 16.40 0.91
N HIS A 113 -10.56 16.11 2.10
CA HIS A 113 -10.23 16.82 3.34
C HIS A 113 -9.20 16.07 4.20
N SER A 114 -8.38 15.21 3.60
CA SER A 114 -7.36 14.45 4.32
C SER A 114 -6.33 15.28 5.09
N PHE A 115 -6.15 16.55 4.74
CA PHE A 115 -5.25 17.48 5.43
C PHE A 115 -5.69 17.81 6.88
N ILE A 116 -6.98 17.66 7.21
CA ILE A 116 -7.53 17.85 8.56
C ILE A 116 -7.73 16.55 9.33
N TRP A 117 -7.38 15.38 8.75
CA TRP A 117 -7.56 14.13 9.48
C TRP A 117 -6.82 14.15 10.81
N MET A 118 -7.48 13.60 11.81
CA MET A 118 -6.94 13.32 13.12
C MET A 118 -7.43 11.93 13.52
N THR A 119 -6.50 11.00 13.75
CA THR A 119 -6.81 9.69 14.30
C THR A 119 -6.35 9.66 15.75
N GLU A 120 -7.28 9.42 16.67
CA GLU A 120 -6.97 9.23 18.09
C GLU A 120 -7.01 7.74 18.40
N ASP A 121 -5.92 7.22 18.97
CA ASP A 121 -5.79 5.79 19.26
C ASP A 121 -4.85 5.55 20.45
N GLU A 122 -5.35 4.88 21.48
CA GLU A 122 -4.62 4.55 22.72
C GLU A 122 -3.81 5.73 23.31
N GLY A 123 -4.43 6.91 23.38
CA GLY A 123 -3.81 8.15 23.86
C GLY A 123 -2.80 8.80 22.91
N GLY A 124 -2.62 8.26 21.71
CA GLY A 124 -1.87 8.87 20.61
C GLY A 124 -2.78 9.72 19.72
N HIS A 125 -2.23 10.83 19.21
CA HIS A 125 -2.89 11.68 18.22
C HIS A 125 -2.08 11.69 16.93
N PHE A 126 -2.65 11.12 15.86
CA PHE A 126 -2.01 10.97 14.56
C PHE A 126 -2.67 11.91 13.55
N LYS A 127 -1.99 13.01 13.27
CA LYS A 127 -2.42 13.95 12.24
C LYS A 127 -2.29 13.30 10.87
N GLN A 128 -3.23 13.60 9.99
CA GLN A 128 -3.12 13.37 8.55
C GLN A 128 -2.90 11.90 8.15
N THR A 129 -3.31 10.99 9.02
CA THR A 129 -3.02 9.56 8.90
C THR A 129 -4.27 8.77 9.28
N LYS A 130 -4.60 7.73 8.52
CA LYS A 130 -5.64 6.76 8.85
C LYS A 130 -5.11 5.34 8.67
N LEU A 131 -5.43 4.46 9.62
CA LEU A 131 -5.33 3.02 9.42
C LEU A 131 -6.56 2.59 8.62
N VAL A 132 -6.37 1.89 7.51
CA VAL A 132 -7.49 1.45 6.66
C VAL A 132 -7.68 -0.06 6.67
N TYR A 133 -6.66 -0.80 7.10
CA TYR A 133 -6.76 -2.24 7.32
C TYR A 133 -5.67 -2.70 8.28
N SER A 134 -6.03 -3.60 9.19
CA SER A 134 -5.09 -4.40 9.97
C SER A 134 -5.62 -5.83 10.08
N ARG A 135 -4.79 -6.81 9.70
CA ARG A 135 -5.11 -8.23 9.78
C ARG A 135 -5.34 -8.69 11.21
N GLU A 136 -4.51 -8.21 12.12
CA GLU A 136 -4.53 -8.57 13.55
C GLU A 136 -5.55 -7.74 14.35
N GLY A 137 -6.27 -6.82 13.68
CA GLY A 137 -7.23 -5.94 14.33
C GLY A 137 -6.58 -4.90 15.25
N LEU A 138 -5.30 -4.58 15.04
CA LEU A 138 -4.58 -3.58 15.82
C LEU A 138 -5.09 -2.17 15.48
N GLY A 139 -5.03 -1.27 16.47
CA GLY A 139 -5.18 0.17 16.26
C GLY A 139 -3.97 0.78 15.53
N LEU A 140 -4.10 2.02 15.06
CA LEU A 140 -3.05 2.73 14.33
C LEU A 140 -1.73 2.80 15.12
N LYS A 141 -1.78 3.09 16.43
CA LYS A 141 -0.59 3.14 17.28
C LYS A 141 0.10 1.78 17.35
N GLY A 142 -0.68 0.71 17.54
CA GLY A 142 -0.19 -0.66 17.57
C GLY A 142 0.51 -1.05 16.26
N VAL A 143 -0.12 -0.75 15.11
CA VAL A 143 0.47 -0.96 13.79
C VAL A 143 1.75 -0.14 13.60
N MET A 144 1.76 1.12 14.02
CA MET A 144 2.95 1.98 13.91
C MET A 144 4.12 1.49 14.78
N LEU A 145 3.85 0.91 15.94
CA LEU A 145 4.88 0.27 16.79
C LEU A 145 5.37 -1.05 16.18
N LYS A 146 4.46 -1.91 15.71
CA LYS A 146 4.77 -3.18 15.02
C LYS A 146 5.75 -2.98 13.87
N HIS A 147 5.53 -1.96 13.05
CA HIS A 147 6.36 -1.64 11.88
C HIS A 147 7.48 -0.63 12.17
N LYS A 148 7.76 -0.34 13.45
CA LYS A 148 8.83 0.58 13.91
C LYS A 148 8.76 1.97 13.27
N ILE A 149 7.55 2.44 12.95
CA ILE A 149 7.29 3.82 12.50
C ILE A 149 7.36 4.76 13.71
N LEU A 150 6.85 4.31 14.85
CA LEU A 150 7.07 4.92 16.16
C LEU A 150 8.12 4.10 16.92
N MET A 151 9.01 4.79 17.62
CA MET A 151 9.89 4.17 18.61
C MET A 151 9.07 3.92 19.88
N GLN A 152 9.23 2.74 20.51
CA GLN A 152 8.68 2.51 21.85
C GLN A 152 9.31 3.53 22.80
N LYS A 153 8.47 4.23 23.57
CA LYS A 153 8.91 5.09 24.67
C LYS A 153 8.97 4.27 25.95
#